data_AF-F8Q6M0-F1
#
_entry.id   AF-F8Q6M0-F1
#
_cell.length_a   1.000
_cell.length_b   1.000
_cell.length_c   1.000
_cell.angle_alpha   90.00
_cell.angle_beta   90.00
_cell.angle_gamma   90.00
#
_symmetry.space_group_name_H-M   'P 1'
#
loop_
_entity.id
_entity.type
_entity.pdbx_description
1 polymer ?
#
loop_
_entity_poly.entity_id
_entity_poly.type
_entity_poly.pdbx_seq_one_letter_code
_entity_poly.pdbx_strand_id
1 'polypeptide(L)'
;MDRKQEEPESSDYFASSDDHRDGVREDIFVQHGRPVVFYIHKSVKQRGKVEADIKRHGGRTTDKKREAHTILVGPSIDLQEQRFVYYWDRRNHSTYIERGEFVGACLKHGKYEHRESMKQSMPGRPTGGGRVRRAFTEEEDRNLCRYIAMYIPDKEAGGRMGNYIYDYLGETHRRYSWATRHTSLSWRERYKNNREMFDDIIEENVKANIHLGSDKRVRYHLDRRAQKRRRMARARTGDSSP
;
A
#
# COMPACT_ATOMS: atom_id res chain seq x y z
N MET A 1 72.81 -55.21 -19.91
CA MET A 1 71.64 -56.13 -19.87
C MET A 1 71.11 -56.04 -18.46
N ASP A 2 70.27 -55.06 -18.18
CA ASP A 2 68.85 -54.97 -18.54
C ASP A 2 68.03 -55.20 -17.27
N ARG A 3 67.47 -54.07 -16.80
CA ARG A 3 66.09 -53.92 -16.36
C ARG A 3 65.48 -55.14 -15.65
N LYS A 4 65.19 -54.98 -14.36
CA LYS A 4 63.81 -55.05 -13.85
C LYS A 4 63.72 -54.53 -12.42
N GLN A 5 62.85 -53.54 -12.27
CA GLN A 5 62.24 -53.13 -11.01
C GLN A 5 61.26 -54.24 -10.60
N GLU A 6 61.24 -54.58 -9.32
CA GLU A 6 60.16 -55.33 -8.66
C GLU A 6 59.86 -54.64 -7.33
N GLU A 7 58.58 -54.31 -7.14
CA GLU A 7 58.01 -53.81 -5.89
C GLU A 7 57.92 -54.92 -4.82
N PRO A 8 57.60 -54.55 -3.57
CA PRO A 8 56.36 -55.13 -3.05
C PRO A 8 55.45 -54.17 -2.26
N GLU A 9 54.21 -54.62 -2.23
CA GLU A 9 52.98 -54.05 -1.70
C GLU A 9 52.92 -53.83 -0.18
N SER A 10 51.93 -52.99 0.19
CA SER A 10 51.06 -53.12 1.36
C SER A 10 51.46 -52.39 2.66
N SER A 11 50.75 -51.31 2.98
CA SER A 11 49.84 -51.37 4.13
C SER A 11 48.84 -50.21 4.13
N ASP A 12 47.62 -50.57 4.50
CA ASP A 12 46.41 -49.77 4.59
C ASP A 12 46.52 -48.54 5.49
N TYR A 13 45.72 -47.53 5.13
CA TYR A 13 44.79 -46.76 5.97
C TYR A 13 44.76 -45.33 5.47
N PHE A 14 43.76 -45.00 4.64
CA PHE A 14 42.85 -43.90 4.93
C PHE A 14 41.57 -44.13 4.14
N ALA A 15 40.57 -44.58 4.90
CA ALA A 15 39.23 -44.82 4.44
C ALA A 15 38.61 -43.56 3.81
N SER A 16 37.99 -43.78 2.66
CA SER A 16 36.67 -43.30 2.27
C SER A 16 36.12 -42.09 3.02
N SER A 17 35.95 -41.00 2.29
CA SER A 17 34.71 -40.21 2.34
C SER A 17 34.63 -39.42 1.04
N ASP A 18 34.32 -40.14 -0.04
CA ASP A 18 33.43 -39.60 -1.07
C ASP A 18 32.13 -39.23 -0.37
N ASP A 19 32.10 -38.05 0.27
CA ASP A 19 30.86 -37.39 0.65
C ASP A 19 30.29 -36.81 -0.65
N HIS A 20 29.84 -37.71 -1.53
CA HIS A 20 28.67 -37.45 -2.35
C HIS A 20 27.55 -37.11 -1.38
N ARG A 21 27.56 -35.85 -0.94
CA ARG A 21 26.33 -35.17 -0.61
C ARG A 21 25.56 -35.12 -1.92
N ASP A 22 24.79 -36.18 -2.15
CA ASP A 22 23.41 -36.05 -2.57
C ASP A 22 22.73 -35.14 -1.53
N GLY A 23 23.11 -33.87 -1.58
CA GLY A 23 22.52 -32.81 -0.81
C GLY A 23 21.13 -32.72 -1.38
N VAL A 24 20.19 -33.34 -0.68
CA VAL A 24 18.75 -33.16 -0.83
C VAL A 24 18.57 -31.71 -1.26
N ARG A 25 18.31 -31.50 -2.55
CA ARG A 25 18.14 -30.16 -3.09
C ARG A 25 16.87 -29.68 -2.44
N GLU A 26 17.01 -28.87 -1.41
CA GLU A 26 15.86 -28.33 -0.72
C GLU A 26 15.11 -27.50 -1.75
N ASP A 27 13.96 -28.02 -2.16
CA ASP A 27 13.02 -27.35 -3.04
C ASP A 27 12.34 -26.24 -2.22
N ILE A 28 13.12 -25.20 -1.94
CA ILE A 28 12.75 -24.09 -1.05
C ILE A 28 11.53 -23.36 -1.60
N PHE A 29 11.34 -23.33 -2.92
CA PHE A 29 10.22 -22.68 -3.59
C PHE A 29 9.07 -23.64 -3.92
N VAL A 30 8.78 -24.59 -3.03
CA VAL A 30 7.61 -25.48 -3.11
C VAL A 30 6.75 -25.28 -1.86
N GLN A 31 5.45 -25.03 -2.05
CA GLN A 31 4.47 -24.96 -0.97
C GLN A 31 3.37 -26.00 -1.20
N HIS A 32 3.06 -26.80 -0.17
CA HIS A 32 2.06 -27.87 -0.25
C HIS A 32 2.24 -28.81 -1.46
N GLY A 33 3.50 -29.14 -1.79
CA GLY A 33 3.85 -29.99 -2.93
C GLY A 33 3.69 -29.32 -4.30
N ARG A 34 3.42 -28.01 -4.37
CA ARG A 34 3.28 -27.25 -5.62
C ARG A 34 4.36 -26.19 -5.76
N PRO A 35 4.95 -26.01 -6.95
CA PRO A 35 5.88 -24.92 -7.21
C PRO A 35 5.27 -23.55 -6.92
N VAL A 36 5.99 -22.73 -6.17
CA VAL A 36 5.69 -21.30 -6.05
C VAL A 36 5.94 -20.65 -7.41
N VAL A 37 5.06 -19.72 -7.79
CA VAL A 37 5.05 -19.10 -9.12
C VAL A 37 5.45 -17.65 -8.98
N PHE A 38 6.49 -17.25 -9.70
CA PHE A 38 7.08 -15.92 -9.64
C PHE A 38 6.83 -15.15 -10.94
N TYR A 39 6.48 -13.88 -10.81
CA TYR A 39 6.56 -12.92 -11.91
C TYR A 39 7.75 -11.99 -11.67
N ILE A 40 8.68 -11.91 -12.61
CA ILE A 40 9.87 -11.06 -12.48
C ILE A 40 9.65 -9.79 -13.29
N HIS A 41 9.43 -8.66 -12.61
CA HIS A 41 9.22 -7.38 -13.27
C HIS A 41 10.48 -6.90 -14.01
N LYS A 42 10.29 -6.19 -15.12
CA LYS A 42 11.38 -5.65 -15.96
C LYS A 42 12.37 -4.73 -15.23
N SER A 43 12.02 -4.22 -14.04
CA SER A 43 12.92 -3.39 -13.23
C SER A 43 14.02 -4.18 -12.51
N VAL A 44 13.94 -5.51 -12.46
CA VAL A 44 14.94 -6.36 -11.82
C VAL A 44 16.19 -6.50 -12.71
N LYS A 45 17.34 -5.99 -12.23
CA LYS A 45 18.60 -5.94 -13.00
C LYS A 45 19.17 -7.32 -13.35
N GLN A 46 19.08 -8.30 -12.44
CA GLN A 46 19.65 -9.65 -12.61
C GLN A 46 18.57 -10.71 -12.90
N ARG A 47 17.61 -10.40 -13.77
CA ARG A 47 16.43 -11.25 -14.03
C ARG A 47 16.80 -12.69 -14.41
N GLY A 48 17.79 -12.89 -15.29
CA GLY A 48 18.20 -14.23 -15.72
C GLY A 48 18.77 -15.09 -14.57
N LYS A 49 19.59 -14.50 -13.69
CA LYS A 49 20.11 -15.20 -12.51
C LYS A 49 18.99 -15.56 -11.54
N VAL A 50 18.12 -14.59 -11.23
CA VAL A 50 16.97 -14.80 -10.34
C VAL A 50 16.05 -15.88 -10.86
N GLU A 51 15.79 -15.91 -12.17
CA GLU A 51 14.98 -16.95 -12.82
C GLU A 51 15.63 -18.34 -12.74
N ALA A 52 16.93 -18.44 -13.00
CA ALA A 52 17.66 -19.69 -12.86
C ALA A 52 17.66 -20.20 -11.40
N ASP A 53 17.82 -19.29 -10.44
CA ASP A 53 17.78 -19.60 -9.01
C ASP A 53 16.40 -20.08 -8.57
N ILE A 54 15.30 -19.47 -9.04
CA ILE A 54 13.93 -19.92 -8.76
C ILE A 54 13.70 -21.33 -9.30
N LYS A 55 14.03 -21.56 -10.58
CA LYS A 55 13.81 -22.86 -11.26
C LYS A 55 14.65 -23.98 -10.65
N ARG A 56 15.88 -23.67 -10.24
CA ARG A 56 16.81 -24.65 -9.64
C ARG A 56 16.34 -25.19 -8.28
N HIS A 57 15.49 -24.46 -7.56
CA HIS A 57 15.01 -24.82 -6.22
C HIS A 57 13.49 -25.02 -6.19
N GLY A 58 12.94 -25.64 -7.25
CA GLY A 58 11.56 -26.13 -7.29
C GLY A 58 10.48 -25.09 -7.65
N GLY A 59 10.85 -23.83 -7.90
CA GLY A 59 9.91 -22.77 -8.27
C GLY A 59 9.65 -22.66 -9.78
N ARG A 60 8.67 -21.83 -10.16
CA ARG A 60 8.31 -21.52 -11.56
C ARG A 60 8.28 -20.03 -11.82
N THR A 61 8.55 -19.62 -13.06
CA THR A 61 8.35 -18.25 -13.53
C THR A 61 7.15 -18.16 -14.48
N THR A 62 6.46 -17.01 -14.49
CA THR A 62 5.36 -16.69 -15.41
C THR A 62 5.51 -15.27 -15.94
N ASP A 63 5.04 -15.04 -17.16
CA ASP A 63 4.92 -13.70 -17.75
C ASP A 63 3.61 -13.00 -17.38
N LYS A 64 2.68 -13.71 -16.71
CA LYS A 64 1.38 -13.16 -16.33
C LYS A 64 1.36 -12.87 -14.83
N LYS A 65 1.33 -11.58 -14.48
CA LYS A 65 1.25 -11.11 -13.07
C LYS A 65 0.14 -11.77 -12.25
N ARG A 66 -1.02 -12.07 -12.87
CA ARG A 66 -2.19 -12.64 -12.19
C ARG A 66 -2.02 -14.10 -11.77
N GLU A 67 -1.09 -14.82 -12.38
CA GLU A 67 -0.82 -16.23 -12.07
C GLU A 67 0.29 -16.36 -11.02
N ALA A 68 0.89 -15.25 -10.59
CA ALA A 68 2.02 -15.26 -9.68
C ALA A 68 1.59 -15.30 -8.22
N HIS A 69 2.24 -16.17 -7.45
CA HIS A 69 2.23 -16.17 -6.00
C HIS A 69 3.16 -15.05 -5.45
N THR A 70 4.24 -14.72 -6.18
CA THR A 70 5.16 -13.64 -5.81
C THR A 70 5.59 -12.81 -7.01
N ILE A 71 5.50 -11.49 -6.90
CA ILE A 71 5.96 -10.50 -7.88
C ILE A 71 7.27 -9.89 -7.38
N LEU A 72 8.34 -10.01 -8.16
CA LEU A 72 9.62 -9.42 -7.85
C LEU A 72 9.79 -8.08 -8.57
N VAL A 73 10.09 -7.02 -7.82
CA VAL A 73 10.36 -5.67 -8.36
C VAL A 73 11.78 -5.22 -8.03
N GLY A 74 12.42 -4.57 -8.99
CA GLY A 74 13.74 -3.96 -8.81
C GLY A 74 13.71 -2.59 -8.12
N PRO A 75 14.89 -2.00 -7.88
CA PRO A 75 15.06 -0.83 -7.01
C PRO A 75 14.43 0.47 -7.54
N SER A 76 14.19 0.58 -8.85
CA SER A 76 13.55 1.77 -9.45
C SER A 76 12.04 1.89 -9.18
N ILE A 77 11.48 0.94 -8.45
CA ILE A 77 10.06 0.88 -8.10
C ILE A 77 9.92 1.11 -6.60
N ASP A 78 8.99 1.95 -6.15
CA ASP A 78 8.64 2.03 -4.73
C ASP A 78 7.86 0.76 -4.32
N LEU A 79 8.43 -0.03 -3.41
CA LEU A 79 7.83 -1.30 -2.98
C LEU A 79 6.56 -1.09 -2.18
N GLN A 80 6.52 -0.08 -1.32
CA GLN A 80 5.38 0.15 -0.45
C GLN A 80 4.22 0.73 -1.23
N GLU A 81 4.48 1.64 -2.16
CA GLU A 81 3.47 2.13 -3.09
C GLU A 81 2.93 0.99 -3.98
N GLN A 82 3.80 0.14 -4.53
CA GLN A 82 3.34 -1.01 -5.31
C GLN A 82 2.52 -2.00 -4.49
N ARG A 83 2.94 -2.34 -3.26
CA ARG A 83 2.16 -3.18 -2.34
C ARG A 83 0.79 -2.55 -2.06
N PHE A 84 0.76 -1.26 -1.75
CA PHE A 84 -0.46 -0.53 -1.48
C PHE A 84 -1.43 -0.57 -2.67
N VAL A 85 -0.96 -0.22 -3.87
CA VAL A 85 -1.79 -0.20 -5.09
C VAL A 85 -2.25 -1.60 -5.46
N TYR A 86 -1.37 -2.60 -5.38
CA TYR A 86 -1.67 -3.96 -5.82
C TYR A 86 -2.63 -4.69 -4.87
N TYR A 87 -2.44 -4.56 -3.56
CA TYR A 87 -3.29 -5.19 -2.55
C TYR A 87 -4.61 -4.46 -2.32
N TRP A 88 -4.76 -3.25 -2.85
CA TRP A 88 -6.04 -2.55 -2.81
C TRP A 88 -7.14 -3.27 -3.61
N ASP A 89 -6.78 -4.03 -4.65
CA ASP A 89 -7.71 -4.91 -5.36
C ASP A 89 -7.84 -6.24 -4.62
N ARG A 90 -9.05 -6.56 -4.13
CA ARG A 90 -9.32 -7.78 -3.37
C ARG A 90 -8.95 -9.07 -4.09
N ARG A 91 -8.85 -9.04 -5.42
CA ARG A 91 -8.46 -10.20 -6.23
C ARG A 91 -6.98 -10.56 -6.11
N ASN A 92 -6.17 -9.70 -5.49
CA ASN A 92 -4.71 -9.84 -5.40
C ASN A 92 -4.21 -10.21 -4.00
N HIS A 93 -5.09 -10.52 -3.04
CA HIS A 93 -4.69 -10.80 -1.65
C HIS A 93 -3.84 -12.06 -1.46
N SER A 94 -3.80 -12.96 -2.45
CA SER A 94 -2.99 -14.19 -2.41
C SER A 94 -1.59 -14.04 -3.01
N THR A 95 -1.25 -12.85 -3.52
CA THR A 95 0.03 -12.59 -4.20
C THR A 95 0.89 -11.66 -3.36
N TYR A 96 2.17 -11.97 -3.21
CA TYR A 96 3.14 -11.11 -2.54
C TYR A 96 3.90 -10.24 -3.54
N ILE A 97 4.28 -9.03 -3.14
CA ILE A 97 5.24 -8.18 -3.87
C ILE A 97 6.51 -8.07 -3.04
N GLU A 98 7.64 -8.47 -3.62
CA GLU A 98 8.95 -8.50 -2.97
C GLU A 98 10.01 -7.83 -3.83
N ARG A 99 11.16 -7.54 -3.20
CA ARG A 99 12.34 -7.05 -3.90
C ARG A 99 13.07 -8.18 -4.63
N GLY A 100 13.87 -7.84 -5.65
CA GLY A 100 14.67 -8.83 -6.41
C GLY A 100 15.62 -9.65 -5.54
N GLU A 101 16.07 -9.09 -4.41
CA GLU A 101 16.95 -9.74 -3.44
C GLU A 101 16.25 -10.83 -2.61
N PHE A 102 14.91 -10.90 -2.63
CA PHE A 102 14.11 -11.85 -1.84
C PHE A 102 14.47 -13.32 -2.14
N VAL A 103 14.67 -13.66 -3.41
CA VAL A 103 15.05 -15.02 -3.81
C VAL A 103 16.38 -15.41 -3.16
N GLY A 104 17.39 -14.54 -3.26
CA GLY A 104 18.69 -14.76 -2.62
C GLY A 104 18.58 -14.85 -1.09
N ALA A 105 17.70 -14.06 -0.47
CA ALA A 105 17.44 -14.15 0.96
C ALA A 105 16.80 -15.49 1.37
N CYS A 106 15.82 -15.99 0.61
CA CYS A 106 15.21 -17.30 0.86
C CYS A 106 16.24 -18.43 0.75
N LEU A 107 17.09 -18.39 -0.28
CA LEU A 107 18.15 -19.38 -0.48
C LEU A 107 19.19 -19.34 0.65
N LYS A 108 19.60 -18.14 1.07
CA LYS A 108 20.53 -17.98 2.19
C LYS A 108 19.96 -18.53 3.50
N HIS A 109 18.65 -18.43 3.69
CA HIS A 109 17.97 -18.86 4.91
C HIS A 109 17.36 -20.27 4.82
N GLY A 110 17.47 -20.95 3.67
CA GLY A 110 16.90 -22.28 3.45
C GLY A 110 15.37 -22.35 3.53
N LYS A 111 14.66 -21.21 3.40
CA LYS A 111 13.21 -21.17 3.61
C LYS A 111 12.54 -20.10 2.73
N TYR A 112 11.44 -20.48 2.08
CA TYR A 112 10.54 -19.53 1.42
C TYR A 112 9.58 -18.93 2.45
N GLU A 113 9.87 -17.71 2.86
CA GLU A 113 9.09 -17.00 3.87
C GLU A 113 9.02 -15.51 3.54
N HIS A 114 7.80 -15.00 3.42
CA HIS A 114 7.54 -13.57 3.36
C HIS A 114 7.65 -13.00 4.77
N ARG A 115 8.64 -12.15 5.00
CA ARG A 115 8.74 -11.45 6.28
C ARG A 115 7.67 -10.38 6.34
N GLU A 116 6.82 -10.45 7.36
CA GLU A 116 5.94 -9.35 7.70
C GLU A 116 6.78 -8.08 7.88
N SER A 117 6.34 -6.98 7.26
CA SER A 117 6.99 -5.69 7.47
C SER A 117 6.93 -5.35 8.95
N MET A 118 8.07 -5.29 9.62
CA MET A 118 8.15 -4.78 10.99
C MET A 118 7.45 -3.42 11.01
N LYS A 119 6.38 -3.32 11.81
CA LYS A 119 5.69 -2.05 12.05
C LYS A 119 6.72 -1.08 12.59
N GLN A 120 7.20 -0.16 11.76
CA GLN A 120 7.98 0.95 12.25
C GLN A 120 7.04 1.83 13.06
N SER A 121 7.47 2.23 14.25
CA SER A 121 6.85 3.35 14.96
C SER A 121 6.79 4.54 13.99
N MET A 122 5.65 5.21 13.94
CA MET A 122 5.52 6.45 13.17
C MET A 122 6.70 7.36 13.51
N PRO A 123 7.52 7.79 12.56
CA PRO A 123 8.60 8.71 12.85
C PRO A 123 7.97 9.96 13.46
N GLY A 124 8.38 10.29 14.69
CA GLY A 124 8.13 11.61 15.27
C GLY A 124 8.69 12.69 14.34
N ARG A 125 8.13 13.88 14.41
CA ARG A 125 8.56 15.03 13.60
C ARG A 125 10.08 15.23 13.79
N PRO A 126 10.91 15.12 12.72
CA PRO A 126 12.31 15.50 12.82
C PRO A 126 12.37 17.01 13.10
N THR A 127 12.92 17.38 14.24
CA THR A 127 13.30 18.76 14.54
C THR A 127 14.46 19.10 13.59
N GLY A 128 14.16 19.69 12.43
CA GLY A 128 15.19 20.18 11.50
C GLY A 128 15.02 19.87 10.01
N GLY A 129 13.93 19.24 9.57
CA GLY A 129 13.69 18.96 8.13
C GLY A 129 12.28 19.34 7.70
N GLY A 130 12.06 20.59 7.29
CA GLY A 130 10.76 21.03 6.80
C GLY A 130 10.31 20.21 5.58
N ARG A 131 9.14 19.56 5.65
CA ARG A 131 8.35 19.27 4.44
C ARG A 131 8.27 20.58 3.66
N VAL A 132 8.71 20.59 2.40
CA VAL A 132 8.45 21.71 1.49
C VAL A 132 6.94 21.94 1.50
N ARG A 133 6.50 23.05 2.10
CA ARG A 133 5.09 23.45 2.11
C ARG A 133 4.71 23.69 0.64
N ARG A 134 4.08 22.70 0.01
CA ARG A 134 3.53 22.88 -1.34
C ARG A 134 2.36 23.85 -1.22
N ALA A 135 2.38 24.90 -2.04
CA ALA A 135 1.25 25.81 -2.13
C ALA A 135 0.04 25.07 -2.73
N PHE A 136 -1.15 25.46 -2.29
CA PHE A 136 -2.39 25.03 -2.95
C PHE A 136 -2.49 25.69 -4.32
N THR A 137 -2.94 24.93 -5.32
CA THR A 137 -3.25 25.48 -6.64
C THR A 137 -4.70 25.97 -6.71
N GLU A 138 -5.01 26.84 -7.66
CA GLU A 138 -6.40 27.26 -7.88
C GLU A 138 -7.31 26.09 -8.29
N GLU A 139 -6.76 25.11 -9.00
CA GLU A 139 -7.51 23.90 -9.38
C GLU A 139 -7.86 23.05 -8.15
N GLU A 140 -6.94 22.95 -7.19
CA GLU A 140 -7.17 22.31 -5.90
C GLU A 140 -8.27 23.01 -5.10
N ASP A 141 -8.27 24.34 -5.10
CA ASP A 141 -9.33 25.13 -4.46
C ASP A 141 -10.69 24.90 -5.13
N ARG A 142 -10.74 24.89 -6.46
CA ARG A 142 -11.98 24.60 -7.22
C ARG A 142 -12.49 23.19 -6.92
N ASN A 143 -11.59 22.21 -6.85
CA ASN A 143 -11.95 20.83 -6.55
C ASN A 143 -12.43 20.65 -5.11
N LEU A 144 -11.83 21.39 -4.16
CA LEU A 144 -12.29 21.43 -2.77
C LEU A 144 -13.71 22.03 -2.68
N CYS A 145 -13.97 23.14 -3.37
CA CYS A 145 -15.29 23.76 -3.39
C CYS A 145 -16.35 22.83 -4.00
N ARG A 146 -16.04 22.16 -5.11
CA ARG A 146 -16.92 21.13 -5.73
C ARG A 146 -17.22 19.99 -4.77
N TYR A 147 -16.20 19.48 -4.10
CA TYR A 147 -16.38 18.42 -3.11
C TYR A 147 -17.28 18.87 -1.96
N ILE A 148 -17.05 20.04 -1.38
CA ILE A 148 -17.90 20.54 -0.29
C ILE A 148 -19.34 20.78 -0.78
N ALA A 149 -19.53 21.29 -2.00
CA ALA A 149 -20.87 21.46 -2.60
C ALA A 149 -21.64 20.15 -2.73
N MET A 150 -20.96 19.05 -3.06
CA MET A 150 -21.58 17.72 -3.17
C MET A 150 -22.01 17.15 -1.81
N TYR A 151 -21.19 17.32 -0.77
CA TYR A 151 -21.43 16.67 0.52
C TYR A 151 -22.20 17.55 1.51
N ILE A 152 -21.98 18.86 1.49
CA ILE A 152 -22.62 19.84 2.38
C ILE A 152 -23.08 21.06 1.56
N PRO A 153 -24.11 20.88 0.71
CA PRO A 153 -24.61 21.93 -0.17
C PRO A 153 -25.19 23.12 0.61
N ASP A 154 -25.87 22.86 1.73
CA ASP A 154 -26.43 23.90 2.59
C ASP A 154 -25.39 24.40 3.61
N LYS A 155 -24.96 25.66 3.47
CA LYS A 155 -24.05 26.33 4.41
C LYS A 155 -24.62 26.35 5.84
N GLU A 156 -25.91 26.60 5.95
CA GLU A 156 -26.64 26.79 7.20
C GLU A 156 -26.95 25.46 7.90
N ALA A 157 -26.78 24.32 7.22
CA ALA A 157 -26.78 23.00 7.87
C ALA A 157 -25.53 22.78 8.76
N GLY A 158 -24.52 23.64 8.59
CA GLY A 158 -23.23 23.54 9.28
C GLY A 158 -22.40 22.37 8.74
N GLY A 159 -21.29 22.06 9.42
CA GLY A 159 -20.48 20.88 9.09
C GLY A 159 -19.33 21.10 8.10
N ARG A 160 -19.34 22.17 7.29
CA ARG A 160 -18.18 22.53 6.41
C ARG A 160 -16.87 22.75 7.18
N MET A 161 -16.93 23.02 8.49
CA MET A 161 -15.76 23.14 9.37
C MET A 161 -15.44 21.88 10.20
N GLY A 162 -16.24 20.83 10.11
CA GLY A 162 -15.99 19.59 10.85
C GLY A 162 -14.81 18.83 10.25
N ASN A 163 -14.02 18.15 11.08
CA ASN A 163 -12.87 17.38 10.59
C ASN A 163 -13.32 16.22 9.68
N TYR A 164 -14.46 15.59 10.02
CA TYR A 164 -14.96 14.39 9.37
C TYR A 164 -15.10 14.50 7.83
N ILE A 165 -15.55 15.64 7.28
CA ILE A 165 -15.65 15.81 5.82
C ILE A 165 -14.27 15.83 5.14
N TYR A 166 -13.24 16.35 5.82
CA TYR A 166 -11.86 16.39 5.31
C TYR A 166 -11.12 15.08 5.57
N ASP A 167 -11.39 14.41 6.69
CA ASP A 167 -10.90 13.06 6.95
C ASP A 167 -11.44 12.11 5.89
N TYR A 168 -12.75 12.19 5.60
CA TYR A 168 -13.39 11.45 4.52
C TYR A 168 -12.82 11.81 3.15
N LEU A 169 -12.47 13.09 2.89
CA LEU A 169 -11.81 13.53 1.65
C LEU A 169 -10.43 12.86 1.48
N GLY A 170 -9.65 12.80 2.56
CA GLY A 170 -8.35 12.13 2.59
C GLY A 170 -8.45 10.62 2.44
N GLU A 171 -9.47 9.99 3.03
CA GLU A 171 -9.73 8.54 2.95
C GLU A 171 -10.30 8.13 1.58
N THR A 172 -11.04 9.00 0.89
CA THR A 172 -11.58 8.76 -0.46
C THR A 172 -10.61 9.14 -1.58
N HIS A 173 -9.31 8.91 -1.36
CA HIS A 173 -8.23 9.23 -2.28
C HIS A 173 -8.39 8.63 -3.70
N ARG A 174 -9.12 7.51 -3.84
CA ARG A 174 -9.41 6.91 -5.16
C ARG A 174 -10.34 7.75 -6.03
N ARG A 175 -11.23 8.53 -5.41
CA ARG A 175 -12.16 9.42 -6.12
C ARG A 175 -11.61 10.84 -6.22
N TYR A 176 -10.77 11.23 -5.26
CA TYR A 176 -10.18 12.57 -5.18
C TYR A 176 -8.66 12.47 -5.09
N SER A 177 -8.01 12.04 -6.18
CA SER A 177 -6.54 11.88 -6.22
C SER A 177 -5.79 13.17 -5.88
N TRP A 178 -6.33 14.32 -6.29
CA TRP A 178 -5.82 15.66 -5.95
C TRP A 178 -5.78 15.92 -4.44
N ALA A 179 -6.67 15.30 -3.65
CA ALA A 179 -6.74 15.50 -2.21
C ALA A 179 -5.52 14.92 -1.46
N THR A 180 -4.80 13.95 -2.05
CA THR A 180 -3.60 13.35 -1.43
C THR A 180 -2.42 14.30 -1.29
N ARG A 181 -2.44 15.44 -2.01
CA ARG A 181 -1.36 16.42 -2.02
C ARG A 181 -1.25 17.20 -0.71
N HIS A 182 -2.32 17.26 0.08
CA HIS A 182 -2.38 17.95 1.37
C HIS A 182 -3.07 17.07 2.42
N THR A 183 -2.77 17.29 3.69
CA THR A 183 -3.44 16.55 4.77
C THR A 183 -4.87 17.07 4.97
N SER A 184 -5.75 16.25 5.56
CA SER A 184 -7.11 16.64 5.94
C SER A 184 -7.15 17.93 6.76
N LEU A 185 -6.20 18.08 7.70
CA LEU A 185 -6.05 19.30 8.48
C LEU A 185 -5.67 20.51 7.62
N SER A 186 -4.76 20.34 6.65
CA SER A 186 -4.40 21.40 5.70
C SER A 186 -5.57 21.80 4.82
N TRP A 187 -6.37 20.86 4.32
CA TRP A 187 -7.59 21.18 3.56
C TRP A 187 -8.62 21.92 4.40
N ARG A 188 -8.80 21.52 5.65
CA ARG A 188 -9.69 22.21 6.58
C ARG A 188 -9.23 23.64 6.86
N GLU A 189 -7.95 23.85 7.16
CA GLU A 189 -7.42 25.20 7.37
C GLU A 189 -7.46 26.02 6.07
N ARG A 190 -7.27 25.39 4.89
CA ARG A 190 -7.45 26.06 3.58
C ARG A 190 -8.87 26.57 3.39
N TYR A 191 -9.89 25.75 3.65
CA TYR A 191 -11.28 26.21 3.61
C TYR A 191 -11.57 27.29 4.66
N LYS A 192 -11.11 27.09 5.90
CA LYS A 192 -11.33 28.03 7.00
C LYS A 192 -10.76 29.42 6.71
N ASN A 193 -9.56 29.49 6.14
CA ASN A 193 -8.88 30.75 5.84
C ASN A 193 -9.45 31.46 4.60
N ASN A 194 -10.08 30.71 3.69
CA ASN A 194 -10.62 31.23 2.42
C ASN A 194 -12.15 31.18 2.37
N ARG A 195 -12.80 31.20 3.54
CA ARG A 195 -14.20 30.83 3.70
C ARG A 195 -15.15 31.64 2.84
N GLU A 196 -14.99 32.95 2.81
CA GLU A 196 -15.88 33.86 2.08
C GLU A 196 -15.87 33.52 0.58
N MET A 197 -14.68 33.57 -0.03
CA MET A 197 -14.49 33.23 -1.43
C MET A 197 -14.92 31.80 -1.77
N PHE A 198 -14.63 30.83 -0.91
CA PHE A 198 -15.02 29.44 -1.17
C PHE A 198 -16.51 29.21 -1.01
N ASP A 199 -17.18 29.86 -0.05
CA ASP A 199 -18.61 29.71 0.11
C ASP A 199 -19.36 30.25 -1.12
N ASP A 200 -18.89 31.33 -1.75
CA ASP A 200 -19.45 31.86 -3.01
C ASP A 200 -19.31 30.85 -4.15
N ILE A 201 -18.11 30.28 -4.33
CA ILE A 201 -17.85 29.25 -5.36
C ILE A 201 -18.68 27.99 -5.07
N ILE A 202 -18.80 27.58 -3.81
CA ILE A 202 -19.62 26.43 -3.41
C ILE A 202 -21.08 26.69 -3.77
N GLU A 203 -21.60 27.88 -3.48
CA GLU A 203 -22.98 28.26 -3.79
C GLU A 203 -23.24 28.25 -5.30
N GLU A 204 -22.30 28.77 -6.10
CA GLU A 204 -22.35 28.68 -7.55
C GLU A 204 -22.37 27.23 -8.04
N ASN A 205 -21.52 26.35 -7.48
CA ASN A 205 -21.51 24.94 -7.82
C ASN A 205 -22.80 24.21 -7.43
N VAL A 206 -23.44 24.60 -6.33
CA VAL A 206 -24.75 24.08 -5.90
C VAL A 206 -25.85 24.54 -6.86
N LYS A 207 -25.87 25.82 -7.26
CA LYS A 207 -26.82 26.37 -8.24
C LYS A 207 -26.68 25.70 -9.60
N ALA A 208 -25.44 25.51 -10.07
CA ALA A 208 -25.15 24.83 -11.33
C ALA A 208 -25.54 23.34 -11.32
N ASN A 209 -25.61 22.72 -10.13
CA ASN A 209 -25.94 21.31 -9.94
C ASN A 209 -27.16 21.12 -9.04
N ILE A 210 -28.27 21.78 -9.38
CA ILE A 210 -29.55 21.71 -8.64
C ILE A 210 -30.00 20.28 -8.29
N HIS A 211 -29.67 19.29 -9.12
CA HIS A 211 -29.97 17.87 -8.89
C HIS A 211 -29.21 17.24 -7.71
N LEU A 212 -28.00 17.73 -7.37
CA LEU A 212 -27.25 17.30 -6.18
C LEU A 212 -27.93 17.78 -4.88
N GLY A 213 -28.63 18.91 -4.96
CA GLY A 213 -29.46 19.41 -3.87
C GLY A 213 -30.71 18.57 -3.66
N SER A 214 -31.36 18.07 -4.70
CA SER A 214 -32.68 17.42 -4.61
C SER A 214 -32.65 15.91 -4.31
N ASP A 215 -31.58 15.19 -4.67
CA ASP A 215 -31.49 13.76 -4.40
C ASP A 215 -31.05 13.48 -2.94
N LYS A 216 -32.02 13.12 -2.12
CA LYS A 216 -31.84 12.73 -0.71
C LYS A 216 -30.88 11.55 -0.51
N ARG A 217 -30.57 10.77 -1.56
CA ARG A 217 -29.65 9.63 -1.53
C ARG A 217 -28.17 10.04 -1.59
N VAL A 218 -27.88 11.23 -2.11
CA VAL A 218 -26.51 11.77 -2.26
C VAL A 218 -26.11 12.66 -1.08
N ARG A 219 -27.10 13.21 -0.37
CA ARG A 219 -26.87 14.07 0.79
C ARG A 219 -26.13 13.33 1.90
N TYR A 220 -25.06 13.94 2.41
CA TYR A 220 -24.37 13.43 3.58
C TYR A 220 -25.33 13.34 4.77
N HIS A 221 -25.34 12.19 5.44
CA HIS A 221 -26.36 11.80 6.43
C HIS A 221 -26.27 12.58 7.76
N LEU A 222 -25.26 13.44 7.93
CA LEU A 222 -25.01 14.20 9.16
C LEU A 222 -25.45 15.66 9.00
N ASP A 223 -26.61 15.99 9.57
CA ASP A 223 -27.15 17.35 9.71
C ASP A 223 -27.00 17.83 11.17
N ARG A 224 -26.21 18.88 11.43
CA ARG A 224 -26.05 19.42 12.80
C ARG A 224 -27.35 19.99 13.36
N ARG A 225 -28.30 20.40 12.51
CA ARG A 225 -29.64 20.83 12.96
C ARG A 225 -30.39 19.66 13.61
N ALA A 226 -30.18 18.42 13.13
CA ALA A 226 -30.76 17.24 13.77
C ALA A 226 -30.22 17.03 15.20
N GLN A 227 -28.92 17.26 15.40
CA GLN A 227 -28.28 17.18 16.71
C GLN A 227 -28.73 18.32 17.65
N LYS A 228 -28.85 19.56 17.13
CA LYS A 228 -29.39 20.72 17.88
C LYS A 228 -30.85 20.50 18.29
N ARG A 229 -31.69 19.98 17.38
CA ARG A 229 -33.08 19.60 17.68
C ARG A 229 -33.17 18.52 18.77
N ARG A 230 -32.34 17.47 18.70
CA ARG A 230 -32.26 16.43 19.75
C ARG A 230 -31.81 16.98 21.09
N ARG A 231 -30.82 17.88 21.12
CA ARG A 231 -30.33 18.52 22.36
C ARG A 231 -31.40 19.42 22.99
N MET A 232 -32.13 20.17 22.18
CA MET A 232 -33.27 20.99 22.64
C MET A 232 -34.43 20.14 23.15
N ALA A 233 -34.72 19.00 22.50
CA ALA A 233 -35.72 18.05 22.97
C ALA A 233 -35.33 17.40 24.31
N ARG A 234 -34.07 16.98 24.48
CA ARG A 234 -33.54 16.44 25.75
C ARG A 234 -33.56 17.46 26.89
N ALA A 235 -33.21 18.72 26.60
CA ALA A 235 -33.28 19.81 27.57
C ALA A 235 -34.73 20.12 28.02
N ARG A 236 -35.73 19.82 27.17
CA ARG A 236 -37.16 19.95 27.50
C ARG A 236 -37.72 18.77 28.28
N THR A 237 -37.16 17.57 28.12
CA THR A 237 -37.62 16.35 28.81
C THR A 237 -36.92 16.08 30.14
N GLY A 238 -35.99 16.94 30.58
CA GLY A 238 -35.38 16.87 31.91
C GLY A 238 -34.48 15.67 32.18
N ASP A 239 -34.07 14.93 31.15
CA ASP A 239 -33.25 13.73 31.33
C ASP A 239 -31.76 14.10 31.27
N SER A 240 -31.22 14.44 32.45
CA SER A 240 -29.79 14.53 32.72
C SER A 240 -29.38 13.26 33.46
N SER A 241 -28.56 12.41 32.84
CA SER A 241 -27.81 11.38 33.57
C SER A 241 -26.56 10.97 32.78
N PRO A 242 -25.50 10.55 33.49
CA PRO A 242 -24.16 11.14 33.42
C PRO A 242 -23.29 10.69 32.25
#